data_AF-A0A972WX35-F1
#
_entry.id   AF-A0A972WX35-F1
#
_cell.length_a   1.000
_cell.length_b   1.000
_cell.length_c   1.000
_cell.angle_alpha   90.00
_cell.angle_beta   90.00
_cell.angle_gamma   90.00
#
_symmetry.space_group_name_H-M   'P 1'
#
loop_
_entity.id
_entity.type
_entity.pdbx_description
1 polymer ?
#
loop_
_entity_poly.entity_id
_entity_poly.type
_entity_poly.pdbx_seq_one_letter_code
_entity_poly.pdbx_strand_id
1 'polypeptide(L)' 'MSGTSMGDKLADLTARKQAAFSAGSERAVERQHEKGKLLARERINLLLDEGSFHELDLLARHRAHAAG' A
#
# COMPACT_ATOMS: atom_id res chain seq x y z
N MET A 1 18.49 -21.06 -18.65
CA MET A 1 17.63 -20.29 -17.74
C MET A 1 17.46 -18.91 -18.32
N SER A 2 16.33 -18.62 -18.99
CA SER A 2 16.05 -17.24 -19.41
C SER A 2 15.70 -16.46 -18.15
N GLY A 3 16.68 -15.74 -17.60
CA GLY A 3 16.48 -14.91 -16.42
C GLY A 3 15.58 -13.73 -16.76
N THR A 4 14.56 -13.49 -15.94
CA THR A 4 13.69 -12.32 -15.98
C THR A 4 14.52 -11.04 -16.21
N SER A 5 14.18 -10.27 -17.24
CA SER A 5 14.96 -9.08 -17.61
C SER A 5 14.88 -8.03 -16.49
N MET A 6 15.78 -7.04 -16.53
CA MET A 6 15.68 -5.91 -15.60
C MET A 6 14.35 -5.17 -15.76
N GLY A 7 13.86 -5.03 -17.00
CA GLY A 7 12.57 -4.40 -17.29
C GLY A 7 11.40 -5.13 -16.62
N ASP A 8 11.39 -6.45 -16.71
CA ASP A 8 10.34 -7.28 -16.10
C ASP A 8 10.34 -7.14 -14.56
N LYS A 9 11.53 -7.06 -13.94
CA LYS A 9 11.65 -6.85 -12.49
C LYS A 9 11.14 -5.48 -12.06
N LEU A 10 11.40 -4.43 -12.85
CA LEU A 10 10.89 -3.09 -12.58
C LEU A 10 9.36 -3.02 -12.73
N ALA A 11 8.80 -3.71 -13.72
CA ALA A 11 7.36 -3.81 -13.92
C ALA A 11 6.68 -4.52 -12.73
N ASP A 12 7.24 -5.65 -12.28
CA ASP A 12 6.76 -6.39 -11.12
C ASP A 12 6.82 -5.56 -9.82
N LEU A 13 7.93 -4.87 -9.57
CA LEU A 13 8.05 -3.95 -8.42
C LEU A 13 6.98 -2.85 -8.46
N THR A 14 6.75 -2.26 -9.63
CA THR A 14 5.74 -1.22 -9.83
C THR A 14 4.35 -1.75 -9.52
N ALA A 15 4.00 -2.93 -10.04
CA ALA A 15 2.71 -3.56 -9.78
C ALA A 15 2.50 -3.83 -8.27
N ARG A 16 3.50 -4.33 -7.56
CA ARG A 16 3.43 -4.57 -6.11
C ARG A 16 3.23 -3.28 -5.31
N LYS A 17 3.91 -2.19 -5.69
CA LYS A 17 3.72 -0.88 -5.07
C LYS A 17 2.30 -0.36 -5.28
N GLN A 18 1.77 -0.45 -6.50
CA GLN A 18 0.40 -0.03 -6.80
C GLN A 18 -0.63 -0.82 -6.00
N ALA A 19 -0.46 -2.14 -5.89
CA ALA A 19 -1.32 -2.97 -5.05
C ALA A 19 -1.24 -2.59 -3.56
N ALA A 20 -0.05 -2.25 -3.04
CA ALA A 20 0.15 -1.86 -1.65
C ALA A 20 -0.41 -0.46 -1.30
N PHE A 21 -0.64 0.40 -2.29
CA PHE A 21 -1.32 1.69 -2.07
C PHE A 21 -2.83 1.54 -1.85
N SER A 22 -3.43 0.42 -2.23
CA SER A 22 -4.82 0.14 -1.94
C SER A 22 -5.06 0.07 -0.43
N ALA A 23 -6.03 0.85 0.07
CA ALA A 23 -6.45 0.81 1.47
C ALA A 23 -7.32 -0.43 1.82
N GLY A 24 -7.38 -1.42 0.93
CA GLY A 24 -8.23 -2.60 1.01
C GLY A 24 -9.38 -2.54 0.00
N SER A 25 -10.39 -3.39 0.19
CA SER A 25 -11.60 -3.38 -0.66
C SER A 25 -12.32 -2.04 -0.59
N GLU A 26 -12.95 -1.61 -1.68
CA GLU A 26 -13.79 -0.40 -1.76
C GLU A 26 -14.82 -0.33 -0.63
N ARG A 27 -15.53 -1.44 -0.36
CA ARG A 27 -16.47 -1.55 0.77
C ARG A 27 -15.85 -1.23 2.14
N ALA A 28 -14.58 -1.56 2.35
CA ALA A 28 -13.90 -1.27 3.61
C ALA A 28 -13.52 0.21 3.72
N VAL A 29 -13.16 0.83 2.60
CA VAL A 29 -12.89 2.27 2.48
C VAL A 29 -14.16 3.06 2.75
N GLU A 30 -15.25 2.76 2.03
CA GLU A 30 -16.55 3.40 2.20
C GLU A 30 -17.03 3.33 3.65
N ARG A 31 -16.94 2.15 4.28
CA ARG A 31 -17.28 1.98 5.70
C ARG A 31 -16.48 2.84 6.67
N GLN A 32 -15.24 3.22 6.35
CA GLN A 32 -14.49 4.17 7.18
C GLN A 32 -15.04 5.58 6.97
N HIS A 33 -15.23 5.98 5.73
CA HIS A 33 -15.74 7.31 5.38
C HIS A 33 -17.16 7.54 5.90
N GLU A 34 -18.06 6.56 5.80
CA GLU A 34 -19.42 6.60 6.37
C GLU A 34 -19.43 6.81 7.88
N LYS A 35 -18.38 6.34 8.57
CA LYS A 35 -18.20 6.55 10.02
C LYS A 35 -17.54 7.89 10.34
N GLY A 36 -17.34 8.76 9.36
CA GLY A 36 -16.60 10.02 9.49
C GLY A 36 -15.11 9.82 9.76
N LYS A 37 -14.55 8.65 9.42
CA LYS A 37 -13.13 8.33 9.66
C LYS A 37 -12.34 8.44 8.37
N LEU A 38 -11.19 9.08 8.47
CA LEU A 38 -10.16 9.05 7.43
C LEU A 38 -9.45 7.69 7.41
N LEU A 39 -8.99 7.30 6.23
CA LEU A 39 -8.05 6.19 6.00
C LEU A 39 -6.68 6.51 6.60
N ALA A 40 -5.83 5.48 6.76
CA ALA A 40 -4.50 5.65 7.35
C ALA A 40 -3.64 6.68 6.59
N ARG A 41 -3.56 6.58 5.25
CA ARG A 41 -2.80 7.52 4.40
C ARG A 41 -3.41 8.92 4.38
N GLU A 42 -4.74 9.03 4.40
CA GLU A 42 -5.42 10.32 4.47
C GLU A 42 -5.05 11.08 5.76
N ARG A 43 -4.93 10.37 6.88
CA ARG A 43 -4.47 10.96 8.16
C ARG A 43 -3.02 11.42 8.09
N ILE A 44 -2.14 10.64 7.46
CA ILE A 44 -0.73 11.02 7.27
C ILE A 44 -0.64 12.30 6.43
N ASN A 45 -1.37 12.36 5.32
CA ASN A 45 -1.38 13.52 4.42
C ASN A 45 -1.98 14.78 5.07
N LEU A 46 -2.91 14.62 6.01
CA LEU A 46 -3.46 15.74 6.78
C LEU A 46 -2.47 16.27 7.82
N LEU A 47 -1.62 15.39 8.38
CA LEU A 47 -0.74 15.71 9.50
C LEU A 47 0.60 16.32 9.03
N LEU A 48 1.14 15.83 7.92
CA LEU A 48 2.49 16.16 7.47
C LEU A 48 2.47 17.19 6.32
N ASP A 49 3.55 17.95 6.22
CA ASP A 49 3.75 18.85 5.09
C ASP A 49 3.75 18.08 3.77
N GLU A 50 3.14 18.67 2.74
CA GLU A 50 3.02 18.04 1.43
C GLU A 50 4.40 17.63 0.87
N GLY A 51 4.52 16.39 0.41
CA GLY A 51 5.76 15.85 -0.15
C GLY A 51 6.83 15.47 0.87
N SER A 52 6.62 15.69 2.18
CA SER A 52 7.62 15.36 3.20
C SER A 52 7.65 13.87 3.58
N PHE A 53 6.52 13.17 3.43
CA PHE A 53 6.38 11.78 3.88
C PHE A 53 7.22 10.80 3.05
N HIS A 54 8.13 10.09 3.72
CA HIS A 54 8.90 8.99 3.16
C HIS A 54 8.49 7.68 3.82
N GLU A 55 7.85 6.80 3.04
CA GLU A 55 7.31 5.56 3.56
C GLU A 55 8.36 4.47 3.67
N LEU A 56 8.39 3.81 4.83
CA LEU A 56 9.21 2.63 5.09
C LEU A 56 8.34 1.37 5.03
N ASP A 57 8.95 0.24 4.65
CA ASP A 57 8.31 -1.09 4.73
C ASP A 57 6.98 -1.24 3.97
N LEU A 58 6.77 -0.49 2.89
CA LEU A 58 5.55 -0.53 2.04
C LEU A 58 5.13 -1.95 1.62
N LEU A 59 6.09 -2.85 1.40
CA LEU A 59 5.85 -4.22 0.92
C LEU A 59 5.95 -5.27 2.03
N ALA A 60 6.05 -4.87 3.30
CA ALA A 60 6.15 -5.80 4.41
C ALA A 60 4.86 -6.63 4.56
N ARG A 61 5.03 -7.91 4.91
CA ARG A 61 3.96 -8.86 5.20
C ARG A 61 4.35 -9.64 6.45
N HIS A 62 3.36 -10.08 7.23
CA HIS A 62 3.67 -10.97 8.35
C HIS A 62 4.29 -12.29 7.83
N ARG A 63 4.90 -13.07 8.72
CA ARG A 63 5.44 -14.41 8.40
C ARG A 63 4.58 -15.57 8.91
N ALA A 64 3.44 -15.31 9.55
CA ALA A 64 2.63 -16.33 10.20
C ALA A 64 1.66 -17.02 9.22
N HIS A 65 2.03 -18.14 8.62
CA HIS A 65 1.21 -18.77 7.57
C HIS A 65 -0.20 -19.26 7.98
N ALA A 66 -0.56 -19.21 9.28
CA ALA A 66 -1.82 -19.73 9.81
C ALA A 66 -2.75 -18.65 10.42
N ALA A 67 -2.38 -17.37 10.38
CA ALA A 67 -3.25 -16.30 10.89
C ALA A 67 -4.12 -15.74 9.76
N GLY A 68 -5.44 -15.91 9.89
CA GLY A 68 -6.49 -15.35 9.03
C GLY A 68 -7.68 -14.94 9.88
#